data_AF-A0A955PLX2-F1
#
_entry.id   AF-A0A955PLX2-F1
#
_cell.length_a   1.000
_cell.length_b   1.000
_cell.length_c   1.000
_cell.angle_alpha   90.00
_cell.angle_beta   90.00
_cell.angle_gamma   90.00
#
_symmetry.space_group_name_H-M   'P 1'
#
loop_
_entity.id
_entity.type
_entity.pdbx_description
1 polymer ?
#
loop_
_entity_poly.entity_id
_entity_poly.type
_entity_poly.pdbx_seq_one_letter_code
_entity_poly.pdbx_strand_id
1 'polypeptide(L)'
;MRPIKSRLSSLGSAWLRGYGEVPIHLACPSALRWLSKSPFLSTNKRLRLASTLRLLRSPSTPPFPEEQSLYESVLERDSSNEKALQGLFLIALTRKEQECCKDLAQRLTVAHPKSVWGWEALGWVYSSEGDWAKAEEAYRSGLELNPENSRLLTGLSLVLDHGGKSAESTEALNRIPQGSFEALVAKFLKGTSSGLLPAYLSEAGDCLNSIFDRVNLEKDAILPDAPPTPCPVCGSQSVRPVHWIESLNKSVGYCEACDLYQVNPQPEVGFEERHFNEDYLGGTYRKIADWVRTSAGSSDEKYGPHRSLLEWLESSPSIRLDDHPMGRALDVGCASGAMVTILNRRGWQTIGVEPSTGLFNLAVGIGLDLRNSNLSAQQFETNRFDLI
;
A
#
# COMPACT_ATOMS: atom_id res chain seq x y z
N MET A 1 -23.21 -31.69 -43.89
CA MET A 1 -21.84 -32.16 -43.64
C MET A 1 -21.25 -31.35 -42.49
N ARG A 2 -20.89 -32.00 -41.37
CA ARG A 2 -19.96 -31.46 -40.35
C ARG A 2 -18.52 -31.54 -40.93
N PRO A 3 -17.51 -30.76 -40.47
CA PRO A 3 -16.77 -31.19 -39.25
C PRO A 3 -16.09 -30.10 -38.37
N ILE A 4 -16.09 -30.41 -37.06
CA ILE A 4 -14.95 -30.40 -36.11
C ILE A 4 -14.23 -29.06 -35.87
N LYS A 5 -14.53 -28.44 -34.72
CA LYS A 5 -13.52 -28.07 -33.71
C LYS A 5 -14.17 -27.88 -32.33
N SER A 6 -14.61 -28.99 -31.76
CA SER A 6 -14.51 -29.21 -30.33
C SER A 6 -13.03 -29.19 -29.93
N ARG A 7 -12.62 -28.32 -28.99
CA ARG A 7 -11.65 -28.60 -27.89
C ARG A 7 -11.12 -27.40 -27.10
N LEU A 8 -11.53 -26.14 -27.35
CA LEU A 8 -10.99 -24.99 -26.59
C LEU A 8 -12.01 -24.13 -25.83
N SER A 9 -13.31 -24.42 -25.90
CA SER A 9 -14.34 -23.64 -25.18
C SER A 9 -14.70 -24.18 -23.78
N SER A 10 -14.10 -25.30 -23.35
CA SER A 10 -14.48 -25.99 -22.09
C SER A 10 -13.49 -25.83 -20.92
N LEU A 11 -12.44 -25.02 -21.04
CA LEU A 11 -11.49 -24.78 -19.92
C LEU A 11 -11.50 -23.35 -19.36
N GLY A 12 -11.99 -22.35 -20.10
CA GLY A 12 -12.02 -20.95 -19.63
C GLY A 12 -13.29 -20.55 -18.86
N SER A 13 -14.42 -21.23 -19.09
CA SER A 13 -15.72 -20.82 -18.54
C SER A 13 -16.11 -21.51 -17.22
N ALA A 14 -15.31 -22.46 -16.73
CA ALA A 14 -15.48 -23.04 -15.40
C ALA A 14 -14.87 -22.17 -14.28
N TRP A 15 -13.92 -21.29 -14.61
CA TRP A 15 -13.21 -20.45 -13.63
C TRP A 15 -14.05 -19.30 -13.05
N LEU A 16 -15.10 -18.85 -13.75
CA LEU A 16 -15.90 -17.69 -13.33
C LEU A 16 -17.30 -18.05 -12.82
N ARG A 17 -17.82 -19.26 -13.09
CA ARG A 17 -19.18 -19.65 -12.67
C ARG A 17 -19.32 -19.99 -11.18
N GLY A 18 -18.22 -20.17 -10.44
CA GLY A 18 -18.25 -20.50 -9.01
C GLY A 18 -18.19 -19.31 -8.05
N TYR A 19 -17.95 -18.09 -8.54
CA TYR A 19 -17.69 -16.92 -7.67
C TYR A 19 -18.83 -15.90 -7.61
N GLY A 20 -19.86 -16.07 -8.44
CA GLY A 20 -20.99 -15.14 -8.50
C GLY A 20 -21.95 -15.22 -7.31
N GLU A 21 -21.85 -16.25 -6.47
CA GLU A 21 -22.89 -16.57 -5.47
C GLU A 21 -22.44 -16.39 -4.00
N VAL A 22 -21.15 -16.25 -3.72
CA VAL A 22 -20.64 -16.15 -2.34
C VAL A 22 -19.83 -14.86 -2.17
N PRO A 23 -20.31 -13.89 -1.38
CA PRO A 23 -19.54 -12.70 -1.03
C PRO A 23 -18.12 -13.03 -0.57
N ILE A 24 -17.12 -12.24 -0.99
CA ILE A 24 -15.69 -12.47 -0.70
C ILE A 24 -15.41 -12.58 0.81
N HIS A 25 -16.18 -11.89 1.65
CA HIS A 25 -16.07 -11.98 3.11
C HIS A 25 -16.50 -13.34 3.70
N LEU A 26 -17.20 -14.18 2.92
CA LEU A 26 -17.63 -15.53 3.31
C LEU A 26 -16.69 -16.61 2.78
N ALA A 27 -15.90 -16.35 1.72
CA ALA A 27 -14.99 -17.32 1.14
C ALA A 27 -13.73 -16.69 0.52
N CYS A 28 -12.56 -17.23 0.87
CA CYS A 28 -11.29 -16.83 0.28
C CYS A 28 -11.30 -17.13 -1.23
N PRO A 29 -10.94 -16.17 -2.12
CA PRO A 29 -10.78 -16.42 -3.54
C PRO A 29 -9.86 -17.61 -3.82
N SER A 30 -10.23 -18.52 -4.73
CA SER A 30 -9.45 -19.77 -4.90
C SER A 30 -8.04 -19.52 -5.44
N ALA A 31 -7.82 -18.40 -6.14
CA ALA A 31 -6.47 -17.99 -6.55
C ALA A 31 -5.57 -17.68 -5.32
N LEU A 32 -6.10 -16.97 -4.33
CA LEU A 32 -5.37 -16.67 -3.08
C LEU A 32 -5.20 -17.92 -2.22
N ARG A 33 -6.21 -18.80 -2.17
CA ARG A 33 -6.11 -20.12 -1.52
C ARG A 33 -5.09 -21.04 -2.19
N TRP A 34 -4.97 -20.98 -3.52
CA TRP A 34 -3.94 -21.73 -4.24
C TRP A 34 -2.55 -21.17 -3.96
N LEU A 35 -2.40 -19.84 -4.01
CA LEU A 35 -1.15 -19.16 -3.67
C LEU A 35 -0.73 -19.46 -2.24
N SER A 36 -1.64 -19.47 -1.26
CA SER A 36 -1.30 -19.70 0.14
C SER A 36 -0.71 -21.10 0.40
N LYS A 37 -1.07 -22.06 -0.45
CA LYS A 37 -0.54 -23.44 -0.43
C LYS A 37 0.73 -23.61 -1.25
N SER A 38 1.21 -22.58 -1.94
CA SER A 38 2.39 -22.69 -2.80
C SER A 38 3.67 -22.84 -1.94
N PRO A 39 4.46 -23.91 -2.14
CA PRO A 39 5.70 -24.11 -1.39
C PRO A 39 6.78 -23.08 -1.78
N PHE A 40 6.67 -22.48 -2.96
CA PHE A 40 7.65 -21.57 -3.54
C PHE A 40 7.53 -20.11 -3.04
N LEU A 41 6.58 -19.81 -2.15
CA LEU A 41 6.47 -18.47 -1.58
C LEU A 41 7.61 -18.18 -0.60
N SER A 42 8.31 -17.06 -0.83
CA SER A 42 9.23 -16.47 0.12
C SER A 42 8.50 -15.93 1.36
N THR A 43 9.22 -15.75 2.47
CA THR A 43 8.67 -15.19 3.73
C THR A 43 7.92 -13.88 3.50
N ASN A 44 8.52 -12.94 2.76
CA ASN A 44 7.87 -11.65 2.45
C ASN A 44 6.58 -11.81 1.64
N LYS A 45 6.53 -12.76 0.70
CA LYS A 45 5.31 -13.04 -0.08
C LYS A 45 4.23 -13.69 0.78
N ARG A 46 4.60 -14.56 1.73
CA ARG A 46 3.65 -15.16 2.70
C ARG A 46 3.03 -14.09 3.59
N LEU A 47 3.85 -13.20 4.15
CA LEU A 47 3.38 -12.10 5.00
C LEU A 47 2.46 -11.14 4.24
N ARG A 48 2.83 -10.76 3.01
CA ARG A 48 1.97 -9.91 2.16
C ARG A 48 0.63 -10.59 1.86
N LEU A 49 0.66 -11.86 1.45
CA LEU A 49 -0.55 -12.61 1.16
C LEU A 49 -1.47 -12.75 2.39
N ALA A 50 -0.90 -13.01 3.57
CA ALA A 50 -1.66 -13.05 4.82
C ALA A 50 -2.30 -11.69 5.14
N SER A 51 -1.56 -10.59 4.97
CA SER A 51 -2.11 -9.24 5.13
C SER A 51 -3.22 -8.94 4.13
N THR A 52 -3.08 -9.36 2.86
CA THR A 52 -4.14 -9.23 1.85
C THR A 52 -5.39 -10.01 2.23
N LEU A 53 -5.25 -11.26 2.67
CA LEU A 53 -6.37 -12.07 3.15
C LEU A 53 -7.12 -11.39 4.30
N ARG A 54 -6.38 -10.75 5.22
CA ARG A 54 -6.97 -9.99 6.33
C ARG A 54 -7.79 -8.78 5.86
N LEU A 55 -7.32 -8.07 4.84
CA LEU A 55 -8.01 -6.86 4.33
C LEU A 55 -9.27 -7.20 3.51
N LEU A 56 -9.35 -8.40 2.94
CA LEU A 56 -10.49 -8.85 2.14
C LEU A 56 -11.72 -9.24 2.96
N ARG A 57 -11.58 -9.36 4.29
CA ARG A 57 -12.66 -9.74 5.19
C ARG A 57 -13.17 -8.55 6.00
N SER A 58 -14.44 -8.59 6.36
CA SER A 58 -15.02 -7.64 7.33
C SER A 58 -14.47 -7.90 8.74
N PRO A 59 -14.36 -6.88 9.61
CA PRO A 59 -14.06 -7.08 11.03
C PRO A 59 -15.01 -8.07 11.73
N SER A 60 -16.27 -8.16 11.27
CA SER A 60 -17.30 -9.07 11.79
C SER A 60 -17.18 -10.52 11.29
N THR A 61 -16.24 -10.81 10.38
CA THR A 61 -16.06 -12.13 9.79
C THR A 61 -14.80 -12.83 10.34
N PRO A 62 -14.86 -14.15 10.60
CA PRO A 62 -13.69 -14.90 11.06
C PRO A 62 -12.49 -14.78 10.10
N PRO A 63 -11.25 -14.85 10.61
CA PRO A 63 -10.05 -14.92 9.78
C PRO A 63 -10.09 -16.12 8.83
N PHE A 64 -9.61 -15.94 7.59
CA PHE A 64 -9.45 -17.06 6.67
C PHE A 64 -8.45 -18.06 7.28
N PRO A 65 -8.74 -19.38 7.28
CA PRO A 65 -7.78 -20.39 7.75
C PRO A 65 -6.40 -20.28 7.08
N GLU A 66 -6.38 -19.86 5.82
CA GLU A 66 -5.18 -19.61 5.04
C GLU A 66 -4.34 -18.44 5.57
N GLU A 67 -4.96 -17.41 6.16
CA GLU A 67 -4.25 -16.27 6.79
C GLU A 67 -3.36 -16.78 7.92
N GLN A 68 -3.94 -17.59 8.80
CA GLN A 68 -3.25 -18.19 9.94
C GLN A 68 -2.13 -19.13 9.47
N SER A 69 -2.42 -20.04 8.54
CA SER A 69 -1.44 -21.01 8.02
C SER A 69 -0.21 -20.33 7.43
N LEU A 70 -0.38 -19.16 6.81
CA LEU A 70 0.73 -18.39 6.25
C LEU A 70 1.65 -17.84 7.35
N TYR A 71 1.09 -17.25 8.41
CA TYR A 71 1.89 -16.75 9.53
C TYR A 71 2.57 -17.89 10.30
N GLU A 72 1.87 -19.01 10.53
CA GLU A 72 2.44 -20.20 11.15
C GLU A 72 3.62 -20.75 10.35
N SER A 73 3.49 -20.86 9.02
CA SER A 73 4.59 -21.32 8.17
C SER A 73 5.81 -20.39 8.16
N VAL A 74 5.63 -19.11 8.50
CA VAL A 74 6.75 -18.19 8.70
C VAL A 74 7.41 -18.47 10.05
N LEU A 75 6.63 -18.67 11.10
CA LEU A 75 7.13 -18.96 12.44
C LEU A 75 7.80 -20.33 12.57
N GLU A 76 7.43 -21.31 11.74
CA GLU A 76 8.14 -22.58 11.62
C GLU A 76 9.61 -22.40 11.19
N ARG A 77 9.89 -21.37 10.37
CA ARG A 77 11.24 -21.08 9.85
C ARG A 77 11.97 -20.07 10.71
N ASP A 78 11.24 -19.08 11.22
CA ASP A 78 11.73 -18.01 12.08
C ASP A 78 10.71 -17.78 13.19
N SER A 79 10.88 -18.51 14.28
CA SER A 79 9.98 -18.46 15.46
C SER A 79 9.88 -17.09 16.11
N SER A 80 10.83 -16.20 15.79
CA SER A 80 10.90 -14.84 16.28
C SER A 80 10.30 -13.83 15.32
N ASN A 81 9.80 -14.21 14.13
CA ASN A 81 9.44 -13.23 13.11
C ASN A 81 8.36 -12.23 13.59
N GLU A 82 8.73 -10.95 13.72
CA GLU A 82 7.87 -9.92 14.32
C GLU A 82 6.51 -9.81 13.62
N LYS A 83 6.51 -9.71 12.29
CA LYS A 83 5.29 -9.54 11.49
C LYS A 83 4.36 -10.75 11.57
N ALA A 84 4.91 -11.96 11.67
CA ALA A 84 4.11 -13.16 11.81
C ALA A 84 3.48 -13.28 13.21
N LEU A 85 4.23 -12.95 14.26
CA LEU A 85 3.70 -12.87 15.62
C LEU A 85 2.60 -11.80 15.73
N GLN A 86 2.81 -10.60 15.14
CA GLN A 86 1.79 -9.55 15.06
C GLN A 86 0.54 -10.03 14.33
N GLY A 87 0.70 -10.69 13.19
CA GLY A 87 -0.39 -11.25 12.39
C GLY A 87 -1.24 -12.25 13.17
N LEU A 88 -0.59 -13.20 13.86
CA LEU A 88 -1.29 -14.16 14.72
C LEU A 88 -1.96 -13.50 15.92
N PHE A 89 -1.33 -12.50 16.56
CA PHE A 89 -1.94 -11.78 17.67
C PHE A 89 -3.26 -11.14 17.22
N LEU A 90 -3.23 -10.49 16.06
CA LEU A 90 -4.39 -9.82 15.51
C LEU A 90 -5.50 -10.81 15.07
N ILE A 91 -5.15 -12.07 14.74
CA ILE A 91 -6.11 -13.17 14.51
C ILE A 91 -6.74 -13.61 15.84
N ALA A 92 -5.92 -13.86 16.87
CA ALA A 92 -6.36 -14.23 18.21
C ALA A 92 -7.30 -13.16 18.80
N LEU A 93 -6.97 -11.88 18.60
CA LEU A 93 -7.80 -10.75 18.99
C LEU A 93 -9.20 -10.78 18.34
N THR A 94 -9.25 -11.10 17.04
CA THR A 94 -10.54 -11.23 16.30
C THR A 94 -11.38 -12.38 16.87
N ARG A 95 -10.73 -13.47 17.28
CA ARG A 95 -11.38 -14.65 17.86
C ARG A 95 -11.64 -14.52 19.36
N LYS A 96 -11.19 -13.42 19.99
CA LYS A 96 -11.26 -13.19 21.44
C LYS A 96 -10.53 -14.26 22.26
N GLU A 97 -9.45 -14.82 21.71
CA GLU A 97 -8.62 -15.83 22.36
C GLU A 97 -7.57 -15.15 23.27
N GLN A 98 -7.97 -14.79 24.49
CA GLN A 98 -7.15 -13.95 25.38
C GLN A 98 -5.78 -14.56 25.73
N GLU A 99 -5.74 -15.86 26.06
CA GLU A 99 -4.49 -16.55 26.38
C GLU A 99 -3.50 -16.55 25.20
N CYS A 100 -3.99 -16.72 23.97
CA CYS A 100 -3.16 -16.60 22.76
C CYS A 100 -2.63 -15.18 22.58
N CYS A 101 -3.48 -14.15 22.78
CA CYS A 101 -3.04 -12.77 22.71
C CYS A 101 -1.90 -12.49 23.71
N LYS A 102 -2.00 -13.04 24.92
CA LYS A 102 -0.98 -12.91 25.97
C LYS A 102 0.34 -13.57 25.59
N ASP A 103 0.31 -14.85 25.17
CA ASP A 103 1.51 -15.57 24.73
C ASP A 103 2.22 -14.81 23.60
N LEU A 104 1.46 -14.39 22.58
CA LEU A 104 2.01 -13.73 21.41
C LEU A 104 2.58 -12.34 21.74
N ALA A 105 1.91 -11.56 22.60
CA ALA A 105 2.41 -10.26 23.04
C ALA A 105 3.70 -10.39 23.88
N GLN A 106 3.77 -11.38 24.78
CA GLN A 106 4.98 -11.66 25.57
C GLN A 106 6.14 -12.12 24.68
N ARG A 107 5.87 -13.02 23.72
CA ARG A 107 6.89 -13.46 22.76
C ARG A 107 7.40 -12.30 21.90
N LEU A 108 6.51 -11.37 21.51
CA LEU A 108 6.89 -10.17 20.78
C LEU A 108 7.83 -9.27 21.57
N THR A 109 7.54 -8.99 22.84
CA THR A 109 8.40 -8.11 23.64
C THR A 109 9.73 -8.77 24.01
N VAL A 110 9.76 -10.09 24.20
CA VAL A 110 11.00 -10.85 24.43
C VAL A 110 11.87 -10.93 23.17
N ALA A 111 11.27 -11.25 22.01
CA ALA A 111 12.01 -11.38 20.76
C ALA A 111 12.39 -10.01 20.16
N HIS A 112 11.55 -9.00 20.34
CA HIS A 112 11.71 -7.64 19.81
C HIS A 112 11.51 -6.60 20.90
N PRO A 113 12.48 -6.44 21.82
CA PRO A 113 12.37 -5.48 22.93
C PRO A 113 12.28 -4.02 22.47
N LYS A 114 12.64 -3.72 21.22
CA LYS A 114 12.50 -2.39 20.60
C LYS A 114 11.20 -2.21 19.81
N SER A 115 10.29 -3.18 19.85
CA SER A 115 9.00 -3.09 19.16
C SER A 115 8.00 -2.30 19.99
N VAL A 116 7.76 -1.05 19.59
CA VAL A 116 6.70 -0.20 20.16
C VAL A 116 5.34 -0.90 20.10
N TRP A 117 5.07 -1.62 19.00
CA TRP A 117 3.83 -2.36 18.81
C TRP A 117 3.72 -3.55 19.78
N GLY A 118 4.82 -4.27 20.03
CA GLY A 118 4.83 -5.36 20.99
C GLY A 118 4.46 -4.90 22.40
N TRP A 119 5.01 -3.77 22.83
CA TRP A 119 4.67 -3.15 24.12
C TRP A 119 3.23 -2.63 24.16
N GLU A 120 2.71 -2.06 23.07
CA GLU A 120 1.31 -1.67 22.92
C GLU A 120 0.36 -2.88 23.10
N ALA A 121 0.65 -3.98 22.41
CA ALA A 121 -0.13 -5.20 22.46
C ALA A 121 -0.12 -5.82 23.87
N LEU A 122 1.03 -5.84 24.54
CA LEU A 122 1.15 -6.35 25.89
C LEU A 122 0.39 -5.50 26.92
N GLY A 123 0.48 -4.17 26.79
CA GLY A 123 -0.30 -3.24 27.62
C GLY A 123 -1.80 -3.42 27.42
N TRP A 124 -2.25 -3.64 26.17
CA TRP A 124 -3.66 -3.90 25.87
C TRP A 124 -4.14 -5.22 26.51
N VAL A 125 -3.35 -6.29 26.42
CA VAL A 125 -3.68 -7.59 27.02
C VAL A 125 -3.85 -7.45 28.52
N TYR A 126 -2.86 -6.89 29.22
CA TYR A 126 -2.95 -6.73 30.68
C TYR A 126 -4.09 -5.80 31.10
N SER A 127 -4.38 -4.75 30.31
CA SER A 127 -5.55 -3.89 30.53
C SER A 127 -6.85 -4.68 30.42
N SER A 128 -6.96 -5.59 29.45
CA SER A 128 -8.14 -6.43 29.26
C SER A 128 -8.32 -7.48 30.36
N GLU A 129 -7.23 -7.89 31.01
CA GLU A 129 -7.24 -8.78 32.18
C GLU A 129 -7.51 -8.03 33.50
N GLY A 130 -7.50 -6.69 33.48
CA GLY A 130 -7.62 -5.85 34.68
C GLY A 130 -6.33 -5.79 35.53
N ASP A 131 -5.21 -6.27 35.02
CA ASP A 131 -3.90 -6.13 35.65
C ASP A 131 -3.30 -4.76 35.31
N TRP A 132 -3.88 -3.72 35.91
CA TRP A 132 -3.53 -2.31 35.65
C TRP A 132 -2.05 -2.02 35.91
N ALA A 133 -1.44 -2.68 36.90
CA ALA A 133 -0.05 -2.49 37.23
C ALA A 133 0.88 -2.94 36.09
N LYS A 134 0.67 -4.17 35.57
CA LYS A 134 1.46 -4.66 34.44
C LYS A 134 1.15 -3.93 33.13
N ALA A 135 -0.10 -3.49 32.95
CA ALA A 135 -0.48 -2.68 31.80
C ALA A 135 0.26 -1.34 31.78
N GLU A 136 0.34 -0.66 32.94
CA GLU A 136 1.09 0.59 33.09
C GLU A 136 2.57 0.39 32.74
N GLU A 137 3.20 -0.65 33.29
CA GLU A 137 4.60 -1.00 33.00
C GLU A 137 4.85 -1.23 31.51
N ALA A 138 3.97 -1.98 30.84
CA ALA A 138 4.09 -2.26 29.42
C ALA A 138 3.94 -1.00 28.56
N TYR A 139 2.94 -0.14 28.85
CA TYR A 139 2.77 1.11 28.12
C TYR A 139 3.94 2.08 28.35
N ARG A 140 4.46 2.20 29.58
CA ARG A 140 5.65 3.02 29.87
C ARG A 140 6.89 2.50 29.14
N SER A 141 7.09 1.18 29.09
CA SER A 141 8.19 0.56 28.33
C SER A 141 8.12 0.91 26.84
N GLY A 142 6.92 0.91 26.25
CA GLY A 142 6.72 1.37 24.88
C GLY A 142 7.01 2.87 24.69
N LEU A 143 6.66 3.70 25.67
CA LEU A 143 6.89 5.15 25.65
C LEU A 143 8.36 5.53 25.84
N GLU A 144 9.17 4.68 26.48
CA GLU A 144 10.63 4.87 26.50
C GLU A 144 11.23 4.79 25.09
N LEU A 145 10.64 3.97 24.22
CA LEU A 145 11.07 3.82 22.82
C LEU A 145 10.51 4.92 21.90
N ASN A 146 9.26 5.32 22.13
CA ASN A 146 8.61 6.40 21.41
C ASN A 146 7.73 7.23 22.37
N PRO A 147 8.30 8.31 22.94
CA PRO A 147 7.59 9.12 23.94
C PRO A 147 6.28 9.73 23.44
N GLU A 148 6.18 10.06 22.16
CA GLU A 148 5.06 10.80 21.58
C GLU A 148 4.05 9.87 20.85
N ASN A 149 4.10 8.57 21.13
CA ASN A 149 3.16 7.62 20.55
C ASN A 149 1.75 7.81 21.15
N SER A 150 0.83 8.36 20.36
CA SER A 150 -0.54 8.65 20.81
C SER A 150 -1.34 7.43 21.29
N ARG A 151 -1.12 6.26 20.69
CA ARG A 151 -1.82 5.02 21.07
C ARG A 151 -1.36 4.53 22.44
N LEU A 152 -0.06 4.57 22.70
CA LEU A 152 0.50 4.24 24.02
C LEU A 152 0.09 5.26 25.09
N LEU A 153 0.08 6.56 24.77
CA LEU A 153 -0.38 7.60 25.69
C LEU A 153 -1.86 7.44 26.05
N THR A 154 -2.70 7.06 25.09
CA THR A 154 -4.13 6.77 25.32
C THR A 154 -4.34 5.49 26.14
N GLY A 155 -3.57 4.43 25.85
CA GLY A 155 -3.59 3.20 26.65
C GLY A 155 -3.16 3.47 28.09
N LEU A 156 -2.07 4.21 28.28
CA LEU A 156 -1.57 4.61 29.59
C LEU A 156 -2.59 5.45 30.37
N SER A 157 -3.22 6.45 29.74
CA SER A 157 -4.22 7.29 30.43
C SER A 157 -5.41 6.46 30.95
N LEU A 158 -5.90 5.52 30.15
CA LEU A 158 -6.98 4.62 30.56
C LEU A 158 -6.59 3.80 31.78
N VAL A 159 -5.40 3.22 31.77
CA VAL A 159 -4.88 2.41 32.89
C VAL A 159 -4.67 3.27 34.13
N LEU A 160 -4.12 4.48 33.98
CA LEU A 160 -3.90 5.41 35.09
C LEU A 160 -5.22 5.83 35.76
N ASP A 161 -6.27 6.07 34.97
CA ASP A 161 -7.59 6.40 35.53
C ASP A 161 -8.19 5.23 36.32
N HIS A 162 -8.08 3.99 35.81
CA HIS A 162 -8.52 2.80 36.55
C HIS A 162 -7.67 2.53 37.80
N GLY A 163 -6.41 2.97 37.80
CA GLY A 163 -5.50 2.93 38.94
C GLY A 163 -5.65 4.10 39.92
N GLY A 164 -6.58 5.03 39.69
CA GLY A 164 -6.83 6.20 40.55
C GLY A 164 -5.80 7.34 40.42
N LYS A 165 -4.94 7.30 39.39
CA LYS A 165 -3.88 8.29 39.11
C LYS A 165 -4.35 9.35 38.09
N SER A 166 -5.47 10.01 38.36
CA SER A 166 -6.13 10.91 37.39
C SER A 166 -5.29 12.13 36.98
N ALA A 167 -4.39 12.60 37.84
CA ALA A 167 -3.47 13.69 37.50
C ALA A 167 -2.47 13.28 36.40
N GLU A 168 -1.85 12.10 36.55
CA GLU A 168 -0.94 11.55 35.55
C GLU A 168 -1.67 11.18 34.24
N SER A 169 -2.91 10.68 34.34
CA SER A 169 -3.75 10.43 33.16
C SER A 169 -3.96 11.70 32.34
N THR A 170 -4.30 12.81 33.01
CA THR A 170 -4.52 14.11 32.35
C THR A 170 -3.25 14.61 31.66
N GLU A 171 -2.08 14.42 32.29
CA GLU A 171 -0.79 14.76 31.70
C GLU A 171 -0.50 13.93 30.45
N ALA A 172 -0.69 12.60 30.50
CA ALA A 172 -0.54 11.73 29.33
C ALA A 172 -1.43 12.16 28.17
N LEU A 173 -2.69 12.49 28.44
CA LEU A 173 -3.64 12.98 27.44
C LEU A 173 -3.33 14.39 26.91
N ASN A 174 -2.55 15.20 27.62
CA ASN A 174 -2.10 16.52 27.14
C ASN A 174 -0.93 16.42 26.15
N ARG A 175 -0.18 15.32 26.20
CA ARG A 175 0.94 15.05 25.28
C ARG A 175 0.48 14.56 23.90
N ILE A 176 -0.75 14.10 23.77
CA ILE A 176 -1.29 13.62 22.49
C ILE A 176 -1.42 14.80 21.50
N PRO A 177 -0.77 14.74 20.31
CA PRO A 177 -0.84 15.82 19.32
C PRO A 177 -2.27 16.10 18.85
N GLN A 178 -2.65 17.38 18.81
CA GLN A 178 -3.96 17.82 18.34
C GLN A 178 -4.20 17.43 16.87
N GLY A 179 -5.46 17.17 16.51
CA GLY A 179 -5.84 16.78 15.15
C GLY A 179 -5.66 15.30 14.81
N SER A 180 -5.17 14.47 15.74
CA SER A 180 -5.12 13.01 15.59
C SER A 180 -6.45 12.35 15.99
N PHE A 181 -6.68 11.11 15.52
CA PHE A 181 -7.82 10.29 15.98
C PHE A 181 -7.74 10.08 17.50
N GLU A 182 -6.55 9.82 18.01
CA GLU A 182 -6.29 9.68 19.44
C GLU A 182 -6.52 10.99 20.20
N ALA A 183 -6.39 12.17 19.58
CA ALA A 183 -6.78 13.44 20.23
C ALA A 183 -8.31 13.55 20.41
N LEU A 184 -9.10 12.97 19.51
CA LEU A 184 -10.56 12.89 19.67
C LEU A 184 -10.92 11.94 20.82
N VAL A 185 -10.26 10.79 20.88
CA VAL A 185 -10.40 9.84 22.00
C VAL A 185 -9.92 10.49 23.31
N ALA A 186 -8.81 11.21 23.31
CA ALA A 186 -8.29 11.92 24.48
C ALA A 186 -9.27 12.96 25.01
N LYS A 187 -9.93 13.72 24.12
CA LYS A 187 -10.99 14.67 24.50
C LYS A 187 -12.19 13.95 25.13
N PHE A 188 -12.59 12.79 24.58
CA PHE A 188 -13.64 11.95 25.19
C PHE A 188 -13.28 11.51 26.62
N LEU A 189 -12.05 11.02 26.80
CA LEU A 189 -11.57 10.52 28.09
C LEU A 189 -11.49 11.64 29.14
N LYS A 190 -11.09 12.87 28.75
CA LYS A 190 -11.15 14.05 29.63
C LYS A 190 -12.59 14.47 29.99
N GLY A 191 -13.56 14.24 29.12
CA GLY A 191 -14.98 14.57 29.35
C GLY A 191 -15.71 13.58 30.26
N THR A 192 -15.32 12.31 30.22
CA THR A 192 -15.91 11.24 31.06
C THR A 192 -15.40 11.30 32.50
N SER A 193 -14.20 11.82 32.74
CA SER A 193 -13.72 12.14 34.10
C SER A 193 -14.41 13.36 34.73
N SER A 194 -15.19 14.14 33.96
CA SER A 194 -15.86 15.38 34.39
C SER A 194 -17.40 15.38 34.31
N GLY A 195 -18.04 14.29 33.86
CA GLY A 195 -19.49 14.07 34.02
C GLY A 195 -20.45 14.72 33.01
N LEU A 196 -20.00 15.09 31.80
CA LEU A 196 -20.81 15.82 30.80
C LEU A 196 -21.18 14.97 29.56
N LEU A 197 -21.94 13.88 29.76
CA LEU A 197 -22.27 12.89 28.72
C LEU A 197 -23.24 13.34 27.59
N PRO A 198 -24.30 14.14 27.82
CA PRO A 198 -25.34 14.36 26.78
C PRO A 198 -25.00 15.36 25.68
N ALA A 199 -24.30 16.47 25.99
CA ALA A 199 -23.87 17.44 24.98
C ALA A 199 -22.81 16.85 24.03
N TYR A 200 -22.02 15.92 24.58
CA TYR A 200 -20.95 15.23 23.87
C TYR A 200 -21.45 14.23 22.81
N LEU A 201 -22.58 13.56 23.00
CA LEU A 201 -23.14 12.66 21.98
C LEU A 201 -23.58 13.41 20.70
N SER A 202 -23.98 14.67 20.83
CA SER A 202 -24.31 15.52 19.68
C SER A 202 -23.03 15.91 18.92
N GLU A 203 -22.01 16.41 19.61
CA GLU A 203 -20.75 16.84 18.98
C GLU A 203 -19.89 15.68 18.47
N ALA A 204 -19.89 14.54 19.17
CA ALA A 204 -19.27 13.31 18.69
C ALA A 204 -20.05 12.71 17.51
N GLY A 205 -21.38 12.87 17.49
CA GLY A 205 -22.21 12.62 16.33
C GLY A 205 -21.79 13.50 15.15
N ASP A 206 -21.60 14.80 15.36
CA ASP A 206 -21.20 15.75 14.31
C ASP A 206 -19.76 15.54 13.83
N CYS A 207 -18.85 15.13 14.73
CA CYS A 207 -17.44 14.85 14.40
C CYS A 207 -17.27 13.47 13.76
N LEU A 208 -17.98 12.44 14.26
CA LEU A 208 -18.06 11.14 13.61
C LEU A 208 -18.82 11.22 12.30
N ASN A 209 -19.85 12.05 12.16
CA ASN A 209 -20.48 12.33 10.87
C ASN A 209 -19.53 13.11 9.97
N SER A 210 -18.72 14.04 10.47
CA SER A 210 -17.67 14.70 9.66
C SER A 210 -16.57 13.72 9.21
N ILE A 211 -16.22 12.74 10.04
CA ILE A 211 -15.24 11.69 9.71
C ILE A 211 -15.86 10.60 8.84
N PHE A 212 -17.11 10.19 9.09
CA PHE A 212 -17.88 9.26 8.26
C PHE A 212 -18.30 9.90 6.95
N ASP A 213 -18.53 11.20 6.88
CA ASP A 213 -18.73 11.93 5.64
C ASP A 213 -17.39 11.99 4.90
N ARG A 214 -16.25 12.19 5.58
CA ARG A 214 -14.92 12.04 4.95
C ARG A 214 -14.62 10.62 4.47
N VAL A 215 -15.04 9.58 5.20
CA VAL A 215 -14.83 8.16 4.87
C VAL A 215 -15.90 7.59 3.92
N ASN A 216 -17.11 8.16 3.89
CA ASN A 216 -18.13 7.86 2.89
C ASN A 216 -17.92 8.68 1.61
N LEU A 217 -17.28 9.86 1.68
CA LEU A 217 -16.68 10.54 0.52
C LEU A 217 -15.53 9.73 -0.10
N GLU A 218 -14.97 8.73 0.59
CA GLU A 218 -14.00 7.79 0.02
C GLU A 218 -14.66 6.59 -0.69
N LYS A 219 -15.93 6.28 -0.40
CA LYS A 219 -16.70 5.26 -1.15
C LYS A 219 -17.42 5.84 -2.34
N ASP A 220 -17.90 7.07 -2.21
CA ASP A 220 -18.35 7.90 -3.31
C ASP A 220 -17.37 9.04 -3.46
N ALA A 221 -16.11 8.71 -3.78
CA ALA A 221 -15.24 9.71 -4.39
C ALA A 221 -15.94 10.13 -5.68
N ILE A 222 -16.70 11.23 -5.59
CA ILE A 222 -16.82 12.16 -6.68
C ILE A 222 -15.36 12.51 -6.96
N LEU A 223 -14.78 11.74 -7.88
CA LEU A 223 -13.58 12.10 -8.59
C LEU A 223 -13.81 13.57 -8.96
N PRO A 224 -12.99 14.51 -8.46
CA PRO A 224 -13.23 15.91 -8.74
C PRO A 224 -13.46 16.02 -10.25
N ASP A 225 -14.50 16.76 -10.65
CA ASP A 225 -14.86 17.07 -12.04
C ASP A 225 -13.74 17.90 -12.72
N ALA A 226 -12.47 17.49 -12.58
CA ALA A 226 -11.42 17.87 -13.48
C ALA A 226 -11.90 17.38 -14.85
N PRO A 227 -12.23 18.31 -15.77
CA PRO A 227 -12.77 17.92 -17.07
C PRO A 227 -11.81 16.89 -17.68
N PRO A 228 -12.31 15.76 -18.19
CA PRO A 228 -11.45 14.74 -18.78
C PRO A 228 -10.60 15.41 -19.84
N THR A 229 -9.29 15.49 -19.59
CA THR A 229 -8.39 16.05 -20.60
C THR A 229 -8.37 15.04 -21.74
N PRO A 230 -8.60 15.45 -23.00
CA PRO A 230 -8.56 14.54 -24.13
C PRO A 230 -7.25 13.75 -24.10
N CYS A 231 -7.30 12.50 -24.52
CA CYS A 231 -6.11 11.65 -24.56
C CYS A 231 -5.00 12.39 -25.35
N PRO A 232 -3.81 12.60 -24.75
CA PRO A 232 -2.71 13.33 -25.39
C PRO A 232 -2.14 12.57 -26.60
N VAL A 233 -2.40 11.26 -26.70
CA VAL A 233 -1.89 10.40 -27.75
C VAL A 233 -2.87 10.31 -28.91
N CYS A 234 -4.14 9.97 -28.65
CA CYS A 234 -5.13 9.74 -29.71
C CYS A 234 -6.20 10.83 -29.84
N GLY A 235 -6.23 11.83 -28.96
CA GLY A 235 -7.24 12.89 -28.93
C GLY A 235 -8.62 12.46 -28.45
N SER A 236 -8.81 11.19 -28.06
CA SER A 236 -10.10 10.68 -27.61
C SER A 236 -10.57 11.36 -26.32
N GLN A 237 -11.86 11.70 -26.27
CA GLN A 237 -12.54 12.21 -25.08
C GLN A 237 -12.89 11.09 -24.08
N SER A 238 -12.73 9.81 -24.48
CA SER A 238 -13.07 8.64 -23.66
C SER A 238 -11.93 8.28 -22.70
N VAL A 239 -11.57 9.22 -21.82
CA VAL A 239 -10.60 9.01 -20.75
C VAL A 239 -11.35 8.95 -19.43
N ARG A 240 -11.38 7.77 -18.79
CA ARG A 240 -12.03 7.58 -17.49
C ARG A 240 -11.00 7.46 -16.37
N PRO A 241 -11.24 8.06 -15.20
CA PRO A 241 -10.39 7.83 -14.05
C PRO A 241 -10.43 6.37 -13.61
N VAL A 242 -9.26 5.82 -13.26
CA VAL A 242 -9.06 4.43 -12.84
C VAL A 242 -8.34 4.29 -11.51
N HIS A 243 -7.62 5.33 -11.08
CA HIS A 243 -6.88 5.33 -9.82
C HIS A 243 -6.67 6.74 -9.28
N TRP A 244 -6.46 6.88 -7.97
CA TRP A 244 -6.13 8.14 -7.31
C TRP A 244 -4.77 8.03 -6.62
N ILE A 245 -3.89 9.00 -6.86
CA ILE A 245 -2.56 9.07 -6.27
C ILE A 245 -2.60 10.13 -5.16
N GLU A 246 -2.80 9.67 -3.93
CA GLU A 246 -2.98 10.54 -2.76
C GLU A 246 -1.79 11.47 -2.51
N SER A 247 -0.56 10.97 -2.62
CA SER A 247 0.67 11.75 -2.40
C SER A 247 0.89 12.88 -3.41
N LEU A 248 0.25 12.81 -4.57
CA LEU A 248 0.37 13.82 -5.63
C LEU A 248 -0.90 14.65 -5.77
N ASN A 249 -1.99 14.29 -5.08
CA ASN A 249 -3.31 14.87 -5.25
C ASN A 249 -3.75 14.87 -6.73
N LYS A 250 -3.54 13.74 -7.43
CA LYS A 250 -3.83 13.58 -8.87
C LYS A 250 -4.53 12.25 -9.16
N SER A 251 -5.30 12.20 -10.26
CA SER A 251 -5.91 10.95 -10.75
C SER A 251 -5.04 10.28 -11.82
N VAL A 252 -5.24 8.98 -12.03
CA VAL A 252 -4.82 8.25 -13.23
C VAL A 252 -6.04 8.04 -14.10
N GLY A 253 -6.01 8.54 -15.33
CA GLY A 253 -7.00 8.29 -16.37
C GLY A 253 -6.57 7.14 -17.30
N TYR A 254 -7.53 6.35 -17.76
CA TYR A 254 -7.38 5.32 -18.77
C TYR A 254 -8.17 5.70 -20.02
N CYS A 255 -7.51 5.69 -21.17
CA CYS A 255 -8.12 5.95 -22.47
C CYS A 255 -8.66 4.66 -23.07
N GLU A 256 -9.98 4.59 -23.26
CA GLU A 256 -10.64 3.39 -23.80
C GLU A 256 -10.41 3.19 -25.31
N ALA A 257 -9.85 4.19 -26.00
CA ALA A 257 -9.60 4.14 -27.44
C ALA A 257 -8.21 3.64 -27.81
N CYS A 258 -7.20 3.88 -26.95
CA CYS A 258 -5.80 3.51 -27.24
C CYS A 258 -5.09 2.86 -26.06
N ASP A 259 -5.85 2.49 -25.02
CA ASP A 259 -5.37 1.85 -23.79
C ASP A 259 -4.33 2.64 -22.97
N LEU A 260 -4.13 3.93 -23.27
CA LEU A 260 -3.20 4.77 -22.54
C LEU A 260 -3.64 4.99 -21.08
N TYR A 261 -2.72 4.77 -20.15
CA TYR A 261 -2.84 5.23 -18.76
C TYR A 261 -2.05 6.53 -18.59
N GLN A 262 -2.64 7.56 -18.00
CA GLN A 262 -2.02 8.88 -17.83
C GLN A 262 -2.38 9.53 -16.50
N VAL A 263 -1.50 10.36 -15.96
CA VAL A 263 -1.86 11.26 -14.86
C VAL A 263 -2.78 12.36 -15.38
N ASN A 264 -3.90 12.59 -14.71
CA ASN A 264 -4.96 13.50 -15.12
C ASN A 264 -5.41 14.40 -13.94
N PRO A 265 -5.50 15.73 -14.11
CA PRO A 265 -5.06 16.49 -15.27
C PRO A 265 -3.52 16.47 -15.44
N GLN A 266 -3.07 16.59 -16.69
CA GLN A 266 -1.65 16.80 -16.97
C GLN A 266 -1.20 18.16 -16.42
N PRO A 267 0.07 18.31 -16.02
CA PRO A 267 0.61 19.62 -15.67
C PRO A 267 0.44 20.62 -16.81
N GLU A 268 0.24 21.90 -16.48
CA GLU A 268 0.24 22.97 -17.49
C GLU A 268 1.60 23.07 -18.18
N VAL A 269 1.59 23.51 -19.44
CA VAL A 269 2.81 23.77 -20.22
C VAL A 269 3.68 24.80 -19.46
N GLY A 270 4.93 24.44 -19.16
CA GLY A 270 5.86 25.29 -18.39
C GLY A 270 5.86 25.06 -16.88
N PHE A 271 5.15 24.03 -16.38
CA PHE A 271 5.27 23.55 -14.98
C PHE A 271 6.68 23.02 -14.67
N GLU A 272 7.37 22.50 -15.68
CA GLU A 272 8.64 21.77 -15.57
C GLU A 272 9.82 22.66 -15.14
N GLU A 273 9.91 23.89 -15.65
CA GLU A 273 11.02 24.81 -15.34
C GLU A 273 10.96 25.38 -13.91
N ARG A 274 9.79 25.37 -13.26
CA ARG A 274 9.58 25.98 -11.93
C ARG A 274 9.56 24.99 -10.76
N HIS A 275 9.38 23.68 -11.00
CA HIS A 275 9.22 22.67 -9.93
C HIS A 275 10.30 21.58 -9.91
N PHE A 276 11.12 21.43 -10.95
CA PHE A 276 12.25 20.51 -10.95
C PHE A 276 13.54 21.20 -10.47
N ASN A 277 13.49 21.86 -9.31
CA ASN A 277 14.68 22.41 -8.66
C ASN A 277 15.57 21.30 -8.04
N GLU A 278 16.79 21.64 -7.63
CA GLU A 278 17.75 20.68 -7.06
C GLU A 278 17.19 19.86 -5.88
N ASP A 279 16.21 20.38 -5.14
CA ASP A 279 15.53 19.69 -4.04
C ASP A 279 14.59 18.57 -4.53
N TYR A 280 13.87 18.76 -5.65
CA TYR A 280 13.07 17.69 -6.28
C TYR A 280 13.95 16.62 -6.96
N LEU A 281 15.12 17.04 -7.47
CA LEU A 281 16.16 16.15 -7.98
C LEU A 281 16.90 15.39 -6.85
N GLY A 282 16.61 15.73 -5.58
CA GLY A 282 17.25 15.21 -4.39
C GLY A 282 16.96 13.73 -4.09
N GLY A 283 17.98 13.03 -3.60
CA GLY A 283 17.93 11.71 -2.97
C GLY A 283 17.44 10.55 -3.84
N THR A 284 16.14 10.50 -4.13
CA THR A 284 15.45 9.35 -4.74
C THR A 284 15.87 9.14 -6.19
N TYR A 285 15.78 10.16 -7.06
CA TYR A 285 16.17 10.00 -8.47
C TYR A 285 17.67 9.81 -8.65
N ARG A 286 18.50 10.34 -7.75
CA ARG A 286 19.94 10.06 -7.73
C ARG A 286 20.21 8.59 -7.39
N LYS A 287 19.53 8.02 -6.38
CA LYS A 287 19.61 6.58 -6.07
C LYS A 287 19.12 5.71 -7.23
N ILE A 288 18.06 6.13 -7.93
CA ILE A 288 17.57 5.44 -9.13
C ILE A 288 18.63 5.49 -10.24
N ALA A 289 19.22 6.65 -10.51
CA ALA A 289 20.28 6.79 -11.50
C ALA A 289 21.53 5.97 -11.15
N ASP A 290 21.93 5.96 -9.87
CA ASP A 290 23.04 5.14 -9.37
C ASP A 290 22.73 3.64 -9.53
N TRP A 291 21.49 3.23 -9.25
CA TRP A 291 21.02 1.87 -9.50
C TRP A 291 21.12 1.50 -10.98
N VAL A 292 20.64 2.38 -11.88
CA VAL A 292 20.73 2.18 -13.33
C VAL A 292 22.18 1.97 -13.78
N ARG A 293 23.13 2.76 -13.24
CA ARG A 293 24.57 2.69 -13.57
C ARG A 293 25.26 1.44 -13.03
N THR A 294 25.03 1.12 -11.75
CA THR A 294 25.85 0.15 -11.00
C THR A 294 25.31 -1.27 -11.06
N SER A 295 24.01 -1.43 -11.33
CA SER A 295 23.36 -2.74 -11.34
C SER A 295 23.43 -3.44 -12.70
N ALA A 296 24.40 -3.07 -13.54
CA ALA A 296 24.61 -3.68 -14.85
C ALA A 296 25.14 -5.11 -14.66
N GLY A 297 24.25 -6.10 -14.73
CA GLY A 297 24.59 -7.51 -14.83
C GLY A 297 24.53 -8.35 -13.54
N SER A 298 24.03 -7.84 -12.41
CA SER A 298 23.82 -8.65 -11.21
C SER A 298 22.40 -9.25 -11.15
N SER A 299 22.28 -10.46 -10.61
CA SER A 299 21.02 -11.20 -10.42
C SER A 299 20.10 -10.61 -9.36
N ASP A 300 20.62 -9.73 -8.51
CA ASP A 300 20.01 -9.47 -7.19
C ASP A 300 18.95 -8.37 -7.17
N GLU A 301 18.73 -7.65 -8.28
CA GLU A 301 17.66 -6.63 -8.37
C GLU A 301 17.01 -6.55 -9.76
N LYS A 302 16.32 -7.61 -10.20
CA LYS A 302 15.63 -7.68 -11.51
C LYS A 302 14.74 -6.46 -11.87
N TYR A 303 14.23 -5.72 -10.88
CA TYR A 303 13.26 -4.61 -11.08
C TYR A 303 13.64 -3.29 -10.39
N GLY A 304 14.73 -3.26 -9.62
CA GLY A 304 15.16 -2.08 -8.87
C GLY A 304 14.04 -1.43 -8.04
N PRO A 305 13.99 -0.08 -7.97
CA PRO A 305 12.99 0.67 -7.20
C PRO A 305 11.57 0.64 -7.79
N HIS A 306 11.40 0.18 -9.04
CA HIS A 306 10.11 0.11 -9.73
C HIS A 306 9.43 -1.27 -9.64
N ARG A 307 9.93 -2.15 -8.75
CA ARG A 307 9.42 -3.51 -8.54
C ARG A 307 7.90 -3.60 -8.43
N SER A 308 7.29 -2.79 -7.59
CA SER A 308 5.84 -2.87 -7.34
C SER A 308 5.01 -2.50 -8.57
N LEU A 309 5.46 -1.51 -9.36
CA LEU A 309 4.79 -1.10 -10.59
C LEU A 309 4.89 -2.20 -11.67
N LEU A 310 6.06 -2.81 -11.80
CA LEU A 310 6.29 -3.85 -12.80
C LEU A 310 5.63 -5.18 -12.43
N GLU A 311 5.63 -5.57 -11.15
CA GLU A 311 4.85 -6.72 -10.67
C GLU A 311 3.35 -6.51 -10.93
N TRP A 312 2.85 -5.27 -10.82
CA TRP A 312 1.46 -4.93 -11.18
C TRP A 312 1.21 -5.00 -12.70
N LEU A 313 2.08 -4.40 -13.52
CA LEU A 313 1.95 -4.46 -14.99
C LEU A 313 1.98 -5.90 -15.50
N GLU A 314 2.89 -6.73 -15.00
CA GLU A 314 2.99 -8.16 -15.35
C GLU A 314 1.85 -9.01 -14.81
N SER A 315 1.13 -8.55 -13.78
CA SER A 315 -0.05 -9.24 -13.29
C SER A 315 -1.25 -9.11 -14.24
N SER A 316 -1.20 -8.16 -15.18
CA SER A 316 -2.23 -8.00 -16.21
C SER A 316 -2.09 -9.08 -17.29
N PRO A 317 -3.13 -9.91 -17.53
CA PRO A 317 -3.08 -10.97 -18.56
C PRO A 317 -2.84 -10.45 -19.98
N SER A 318 -3.13 -9.16 -20.20
CA SER A 318 -3.01 -8.45 -21.48
C SER A 318 -1.60 -7.94 -21.77
N ILE A 319 -0.70 -7.92 -20.77
CA ILE A 319 0.66 -7.38 -20.91
C ILE A 319 1.65 -8.52 -20.67
N ARG A 320 2.23 -9.05 -21.75
CA ARG A 320 3.20 -10.14 -21.71
C ARG A 320 4.55 -9.71 -22.24
N LEU A 321 5.31 -9.02 -21.40
CA LEU A 321 6.63 -8.49 -21.76
C LEU A 321 7.62 -9.58 -22.19
N ASP A 322 7.44 -10.80 -21.67
CA ASP A 322 8.30 -11.96 -21.96
C ASP A 322 7.94 -12.66 -23.29
N ASP A 323 6.77 -12.38 -23.87
CA ASP A 323 6.32 -12.97 -25.14
C ASP A 323 6.84 -12.20 -26.38
N HIS A 324 7.49 -11.05 -26.18
CA HIS A 324 8.01 -10.18 -27.25
C HIS A 324 9.52 -9.91 -27.11
N PRO A 325 10.40 -10.90 -27.28
CA PRO A 325 11.84 -10.76 -27.06
C PRO A 325 12.59 -9.78 -28.00
N MET A 326 11.89 -8.98 -28.82
CA MET A 326 12.43 -7.93 -29.71
C MET A 326 11.44 -6.75 -29.92
N GLY A 327 10.47 -6.55 -29.01
CA GLY A 327 9.49 -5.48 -29.15
C GLY A 327 10.11 -4.08 -29.07
N ARG A 328 9.47 -3.08 -29.68
CA ARG A 328 9.88 -1.67 -29.65
C ARG A 328 9.03 -0.92 -28.63
N ALA A 329 9.67 -0.28 -27.65
CA ALA A 329 8.97 0.47 -26.61
C ALA A 329 9.35 1.95 -26.62
N LEU A 330 8.41 2.81 -26.24
CA LEU A 330 8.62 4.21 -25.92
C LEU A 330 8.32 4.40 -24.43
N ASP A 331 9.15 5.15 -23.71
CA ASP A 331 8.94 5.51 -22.31
C ASP A 331 8.84 7.02 -22.20
N VAL A 332 7.63 7.54 -22.00
CA VAL A 332 7.32 8.97 -22.00
C VAL A 332 7.39 9.51 -20.56
N GLY A 333 8.29 10.46 -20.31
CA GLY A 333 8.62 10.90 -18.94
C GLY A 333 9.57 9.92 -18.24
N CYS A 334 10.56 9.41 -18.99
CA CYS A 334 11.44 8.33 -18.54
C CYS A 334 12.39 8.69 -17.38
N ALA A 335 12.42 9.96 -16.95
CA ALA A 335 13.27 10.49 -15.88
C ALA A 335 14.74 10.09 -16.04
N SER A 336 15.26 9.24 -15.14
CA SER A 336 16.65 8.75 -15.16
C SER A 336 16.85 7.45 -15.97
N GLY A 337 15.86 7.02 -16.75
CA GLY A 337 15.96 5.90 -17.68
C GLY A 337 15.83 4.51 -17.03
N ALA A 338 15.21 4.40 -15.85
CA ALA A 338 15.08 3.13 -15.14
C ALA A 338 14.22 2.12 -15.89
N MET A 339 13.07 2.54 -16.42
CA MET A 339 12.18 1.65 -17.18
C MET A 339 12.80 1.27 -18.53
N VAL A 340 13.40 2.23 -19.24
CA VAL A 340 14.21 1.98 -20.45
C VAL A 340 15.27 0.90 -20.21
N THR A 341 16.00 0.99 -19.09
CA THR A 341 17.01 0.00 -18.71
C THR A 341 16.41 -1.39 -18.50
N ILE A 342 15.27 -1.48 -17.81
CA ILE A 342 14.60 -2.74 -17.51
C ILE A 342 14.09 -3.40 -18.80
N LEU A 343 13.46 -2.65 -19.69
CA LEU A 343 12.94 -3.17 -20.95
C LEU A 343 14.09 -3.61 -21.87
N ASN A 344 15.16 -2.81 -21.98
CA ASN A 344 16.34 -3.20 -22.76
C ASN A 344 16.98 -4.51 -22.26
N ARG A 345 17.03 -4.74 -20.94
CA ARG A 345 17.50 -6.01 -20.35
C ARG A 345 16.63 -7.21 -20.71
N ARG A 346 15.39 -6.99 -21.17
CA ARG A 346 14.47 -8.03 -21.64
C ARG A 346 14.48 -8.20 -23.15
N GLY A 347 15.42 -7.56 -23.84
CA GLY A 347 15.53 -7.63 -25.30
C GLY A 347 14.63 -6.65 -26.05
N TRP A 348 13.94 -5.75 -25.37
CA TRP A 348 13.18 -4.70 -26.03
C TRP A 348 14.10 -3.60 -26.57
N GLN A 349 13.72 -2.99 -27.68
CA GLN A 349 14.34 -1.77 -28.19
C GLN A 349 13.57 -0.57 -27.64
N THR A 350 14.08 0.05 -26.58
CA THR A 350 13.35 1.10 -25.86
C THR A 350 13.97 2.47 -26.06
N ILE A 351 13.11 3.46 -26.33
CA ILE A 351 13.47 4.87 -26.43
C ILE A 351 12.80 5.61 -25.29
N GLY A 352 13.55 6.41 -24.53
CA GLY A 352 12.99 7.29 -23.50
C GLY A 352 12.88 8.74 -23.99
N VAL A 353 11.81 9.44 -23.61
CA VAL A 353 11.67 10.88 -23.82
C VAL A 353 11.49 11.55 -22.46
N GLU A 354 12.33 12.51 -22.13
CA GLU A 354 12.31 13.23 -20.86
C GLU A 354 12.52 14.73 -21.09
N PRO A 355 11.51 15.58 -20.82
CA PRO A 355 11.66 17.02 -21.00
C PRO A 355 12.59 17.67 -19.95
N SER A 356 12.67 17.15 -18.72
CA SER A 356 13.52 17.71 -17.67
C SER A 356 15.00 17.47 -17.95
N THR A 357 15.73 18.54 -18.29
CA THR A 357 17.19 18.49 -18.50
C THR A 357 17.93 18.00 -17.25
N GLY A 358 17.45 18.32 -16.04
CA GLY A 358 18.05 17.85 -14.78
C GLY A 358 17.98 16.33 -14.62
N LEU A 359 16.80 15.74 -14.82
CA LEU A 359 16.61 14.28 -14.74
C LEU A 359 17.30 13.55 -15.89
N PHE A 360 17.20 14.10 -17.10
CA PHE A 360 17.90 13.56 -18.27
C PHE A 360 19.42 13.48 -18.02
N ASN A 361 20.02 14.54 -17.47
CA ASN A 361 21.46 14.57 -17.17
C ASN A 361 21.89 13.54 -16.12
N LEU A 362 20.99 13.06 -15.25
CA LEU A 362 21.29 11.93 -14.37
C LEU A 362 21.48 10.62 -15.15
N ALA A 363 20.87 10.49 -16.32
CA ALA A 363 20.95 9.29 -17.16
C ALA A 363 22.00 9.37 -18.28
N VAL A 364 22.58 10.55 -18.52
CA VAL A 364 23.63 10.76 -19.54
C VAL A 364 24.86 9.90 -19.22
N GLY A 365 25.43 9.27 -20.25
CA GLY A 365 26.62 8.41 -20.14
C GLY A 365 26.35 6.93 -19.84
N ILE A 366 25.09 6.53 -19.67
CA ILE A 366 24.68 5.15 -19.37
C ILE A 366 24.50 4.30 -20.65
N GLY A 367 24.51 4.92 -21.84
CA GLY A 367 24.32 4.24 -23.12
C GLY A 367 22.87 3.89 -23.44
N LEU A 368 21.91 4.55 -22.79
CA LEU A 368 20.47 4.46 -23.09
C LEU A 368 20.10 5.40 -24.26
N ASP A 369 19.15 4.99 -25.10
CA ASP A 369 18.55 5.85 -26.14
C ASP A 369 17.49 6.76 -25.51
N LEU A 370 17.93 7.90 -24.98
CA LEU A 370 17.09 8.89 -24.32
C LEU A 370 17.10 10.21 -25.11
N ARG A 371 15.98 10.92 -25.09
CA ARG A 371 15.82 12.21 -25.78
C ARG A 371 15.38 13.28 -24.80
N ASN A 372 16.18 14.33 -24.67
CA ASN A 372 15.83 15.47 -23.84
C ASN A 372 14.89 16.42 -24.59
N SER A 373 13.60 16.13 -24.57
CA SER A 373 12.57 17.01 -25.15
C SER A 373 11.19 16.63 -24.66
N ASN A 374 10.21 17.46 -25.02
CA ASN A 374 8.80 17.07 -25.00
C ASN A 374 8.51 16.01 -26.07
N LEU A 375 7.52 15.13 -25.81
CA LEU A 375 7.08 14.12 -26.78
C LEU A 375 6.56 14.76 -28.07
N SER A 376 5.85 15.88 -27.99
CA SER A 376 5.31 16.61 -29.14
C SER A 376 6.39 17.15 -30.10
N ALA A 377 7.62 17.31 -29.63
CA ALA A 377 8.76 17.72 -30.45
C ALA A 377 9.45 16.55 -31.16
N GLN A 378 9.09 15.30 -30.83
CA GLN A 378 9.68 14.10 -31.41
C GLN A 378 8.93 13.65 -32.67
N GLN A 379 9.68 13.28 -33.70
CA GLN A 379 9.15 12.70 -34.92
C GLN A 379 9.42 11.19 -34.91
N PHE A 380 8.38 10.42 -34.57
CA PHE A 380 8.40 8.97 -34.67
C PHE A 380 7.52 8.53 -35.83
N GLU A 381 7.94 7.45 -36.51
CA GLU A 381 7.09 6.79 -37.50
C GLU A 381 5.81 6.26 -36.85
N THR A 382 4.68 6.35 -37.55
CA THR A 382 3.41 5.79 -37.09
C THR A 382 3.52 4.28 -36.88
N ASN A 383 2.92 3.74 -35.81
CA ASN A 383 2.99 2.31 -35.43
C ASN A 383 4.43 1.79 -35.22
N ARG A 384 5.35 2.68 -34.87
CA ARG A 384 6.74 2.30 -34.55
C ARG A 384 6.86 1.51 -33.25
N PHE A 385 6.00 1.74 -32.27
CA PHE A 385 6.13 1.16 -30.94
C PHE A 385 5.02 0.16 -30.68
N ASP A 386 5.41 -0.98 -30.11
CA ASP A 386 4.52 -2.04 -29.64
C ASP A 386 4.06 -1.75 -28.20
N LEU A 387 4.77 -0.87 -27.47
CA LEU A 387 4.47 -0.40 -26.12
C LEU A 387 4.84 1.09 -25.98
N ILE A 388 3.99 1.90 -25.34
CA ILE A 388 4.23 3.32 -25.04
C ILE A 388 3.93 3.59 -23.57
#